data_AF-A0A321LTH1-F1
#
_entry.id   AF-A0A321LTH1-F1
#
_cell.length_a   1.000
_cell.length_b   1.000
_cell.length_c   1.000
_cell.angle_alpha   90.00
_cell.angle_beta   90.00
_cell.angle_gamma   90.00
#
_symmetry.space_group_name_H-M   'P 1'
#
loop_
_entity.id
_entity.type
_entity.pdbx_description
1 polymer ?
#
loop_
_entity_poly.entity_id
_entity_poly.type
_entity_poly.pdbx_seq_one_letter_code
_entity_poly.pdbx_strand_id
1 'polypeptide(L)'
;MFVSDAGTHAVDIFDHASTLNGAVVPDRTISGDRTQFVSPGPLALDSSGRLIVCSAPGQQNFFVFANAATANGNVAPSASGVIPGTIGQAAVSPAGELYVTDGGVEVFSNIATATGMLSPRRTIAGPHTGLDMDIPGAPPLVIGLAIDPTR
;
A
#
# COMPACT_ATOMS: atom_id res chain seq x y z
N MET A 1 3.70 6.14 -13.13
CA MET A 1 2.61 6.27 -12.16
C MET A 1 1.97 4.91 -11.99
N PHE A 2 1.64 4.52 -10.77
CA PHE A 2 0.94 3.26 -10.46
C PHE A 2 -0.46 3.60 -9.97
N VAL A 3 -1.46 2.87 -10.45
CA VAL A 3 -2.88 3.07 -10.10
C VAL A 3 -3.44 1.73 -9.69
N SER A 4 -4.06 1.66 -8.51
CA SER A 4 -4.83 0.48 -8.12
C SER A 4 -6.19 0.53 -8.80
N ASP A 5 -6.50 -0.50 -9.59
CA ASP A 5 -7.80 -0.70 -10.21
C ASP A 5 -8.50 -1.88 -9.52
N ALA A 6 -9.28 -1.56 -8.49
CA ALA A 6 -10.07 -2.55 -7.77
C ALA A 6 -11.14 -3.21 -8.65
N GLY A 7 -11.64 -2.52 -9.68
CA GLY A 7 -12.69 -3.03 -10.56
C GLY A 7 -12.22 -4.17 -11.47
N THR A 8 -10.94 -4.13 -11.87
CA THR A 8 -10.33 -5.17 -12.72
C THR A 8 -9.35 -6.07 -11.96
N HIS A 9 -9.23 -5.91 -10.65
CA HIS A 9 -8.28 -6.62 -9.79
C HIS A 9 -6.82 -6.46 -10.28
N ALA A 10 -6.45 -5.23 -10.63
CA ALA A 10 -5.19 -4.94 -11.27
C ALA A 10 -4.44 -3.74 -10.65
N VAL A 11 -3.15 -3.65 -10.97
CA VAL A 11 -2.41 -2.40 -10.87
C VAL A 11 -2.02 -1.95 -12.27
N ASP A 12 -2.51 -0.79 -12.67
CA ASP A 12 -2.19 -0.15 -13.93
C ASP A 12 -0.97 0.75 -13.80
N ILE A 13 -0.11 0.70 -14.81
CA ILE A 13 1.17 1.39 -14.84
C ILE A 13 1.19 2.29 -16.07
N PHE A 14 1.39 3.57 -15.80
CA PHE A 14 1.48 4.62 -16.81
C PHE A 14 2.87 5.25 -16.77
N ASP A 15 3.64 5.08 -17.83
CA ASP A 15 4.92 5.72 -18.02
C ASP A 15 4.74 7.19 -18.44
N HIS A 16 5.79 8.00 -18.25
CA HIS A 16 5.78 9.41 -18.64
C HIS A 16 4.54 10.18 -18.15
N ALA A 17 4.05 9.86 -16.95
CA ALA A 17 2.79 10.38 -16.42
C ALA A 17 2.69 11.92 -16.41
N SER A 18 3.81 12.63 -16.40
CA SER A 18 3.87 14.09 -16.47
C SER A 18 3.38 14.69 -17.80
N THR A 19 3.30 13.89 -18.87
CA THR A 19 2.83 14.36 -20.19
C THR A 19 1.50 13.74 -20.62
N LEU A 20 0.94 12.84 -19.81
CA LEU A 20 -0.32 12.17 -20.12
C LEU A 20 -1.53 13.07 -19.88
N ASN A 21 -2.49 13.06 -20.81
CA ASN A 21 -3.75 13.79 -20.71
C ASN A 21 -4.82 13.09 -21.57
N GLY A 22 -6.05 13.00 -21.06
CA GLY A 22 -7.19 12.41 -21.76
C GLY A 22 -7.29 10.88 -21.61
N ALA A 23 -7.95 10.23 -22.58
CA ALA A 23 -8.15 8.78 -22.58
C ALA A 23 -6.85 8.07 -22.98
N VAL A 24 -6.02 7.75 -21.99
CA VAL A 24 -4.77 7.03 -22.15
C VAL A 24 -4.92 5.62 -21.60
N VAL A 25 -4.39 4.62 -22.31
CA VAL A 25 -4.34 3.23 -21.84
C VAL A 25 -3.07 3.00 -21.01
N PRO A 26 -3.09 2.08 -20.02
CA PRO A 26 -1.88 1.71 -19.28
C PRO A 26 -0.80 1.16 -20.22
N ASP A 27 0.46 1.49 -19.96
CA ASP A 27 1.62 0.90 -20.66
C ASP A 27 1.84 -0.56 -20.24
N ARG A 28 1.55 -0.85 -18.97
CA ARG A 28 1.63 -2.18 -18.36
C ARG A 28 0.51 -2.34 -17.35
N THR A 29 0.09 -3.58 -17.14
CA THR A 29 -0.91 -3.93 -16.12
C THR A 29 -0.44 -5.18 -15.40
N ILE A 30 -0.39 -5.13 -14.07
CA ILE A 30 -0.14 -6.30 -13.20
C ILE A 30 -1.50 -6.89 -12.83
N SER A 31 -1.82 -8.08 -13.32
CA SER A 31 -3.13 -8.72 -13.13
C SER A 31 -3.08 -10.24 -13.35
N GLY A 32 -4.08 -10.95 -12.84
CA GLY A 32 -4.23 -12.40 -12.98
C GLY A 32 -3.89 -13.18 -11.70
N ASP A 33 -4.22 -14.47 -11.69
CA ASP A 33 -4.28 -15.25 -10.44
C ASP A 33 -2.97 -15.35 -9.64
N ARG A 34 -1.81 -15.21 -10.30
CA ARG A 34 -0.50 -15.27 -9.63
C ARG A 34 -0.22 -13.99 -8.84
N THR A 35 -0.87 -12.87 -9.16
CA THR A 35 -0.75 -11.62 -8.39
C THR A 35 -1.45 -11.72 -7.04
N GLN A 36 -2.40 -12.65 -6.89
CA GLN A 36 -3.23 -12.86 -5.71
C GLN A 36 -4.15 -11.68 -5.38
N PHE A 37 -4.36 -10.75 -6.32
CA PHE A 37 -5.24 -9.61 -6.13
C PHE A 37 -6.70 -10.04 -6.06
N VAL A 38 -7.35 -9.74 -4.93
CA VAL A 38 -8.81 -9.87 -4.75
C VAL A 38 -9.48 -8.51 -4.75
N SER A 39 -8.82 -7.45 -4.26
CA SER A 39 -9.21 -6.06 -4.45
C SER A 39 -8.02 -5.19 -4.08
N PRO A 40 -7.18 -4.77 -5.04
CA PRO A 40 -6.07 -3.87 -4.74
C PRO A 40 -6.60 -2.53 -4.24
N GLY A 41 -5.99 -2.02 -3.17
CA GLY A 41 -6.38 -0.80 -2.48
C GLY A 41 -5.22 0.20 -2.40
N PRO A 42 -4.83 0.67 -1.21
CA PRO A 42 -3.74 1.62 -1.06
C PRO A 42 -2.42 1.10 -1.64
N LEU A 43 -1.71 1.99 -2.35
CA LEU A 43 -0.41 1.72 -2.93
C LEU A 43 0.67 2.51 -2.20
N ALA A 44 1.85 1.93 -2.03
CA ALA A 44 3.06 2.64 -1.64
C ALA A 44 4.24 2.21 -2.50
N LEU A 45 5.06 3.17 -2.91
CA LEU A 45 6.28 2.92 -3.68
C LEU A 45 7.47 3.40 -2.85
N ASP A 46 8.50 2.57 -2.72
CA ASP A 46 9.72 2.98 -2.06
C ASP A 46 10.80 3.48 -3.04
N SER A 47 11.86 4.06 -2.48
CA SER A 47 12.99 4.62 -3.25
C SER A 47 13.80 3.58 -4.02
N SER A 48 13.64 2.29 -3.71
CA SER A 48 14.26 1.18 -4.44
C SER A 48 13.39 0.65 -5.60
N GLY A 49 12.19 1.21 -5.78
CA GLY A 49 11.27 0.80 -6.84
C GLY A 49 10.41 -0.41 -6.48
N ARG A 50 10.34 -0.78 -5.19
CA ARG A 50 9.42 -1.82 -4.72
C ARG A 50 8.04 -1.21 -4.53
N LEU A 51 7.03 -1.82 -5.15
CA LEU A 51 5.63 -1.45 -4.97
C LEU A 51 5.00 -2.36 -3.91
N ILE A 52 4.38 -1.74 -2.92
CA ILE A 52 3.54 -2.39 -1.93
C ILE A 52 2.10 -2.12 -2.36
N VAL A 53 1.33 -3.20 -2.53
CA VAL A 53 -0.10 -3.18 -2.83
C VAL A 53 -0.82 -3.71 -1.60
N CYS A 54 -1.48 -2.82 -0.87
CA CYS A 54 -2.37 -3.22 0.21
C CYS A 54 -3.73 -3.59 -0.37
N SER A 55 -4.42 -4.55 0.23
CA SER A 55 -5.79 -4.86 -0.17
C SER A 55 -6.74 -3.74 0.28
N ALA A 56 -7.87 -3.64 -0.39
CA ALA A 56 -8.91 -2.67 -0.08
C ALA A 56 -9.48 -2.86 1.35
N PRO A 57 -10.12 -1.82 1.93
CA PRO A 57 -10.75 -1.90 3.24
C PRO A 57 -11.61 -3.16 3.45
N GLY A 58 -11.44 -3.81 4.61
CA GLY A 58 -12.07 -5.10 4.92
C GLY A 58 -11.25 -6.32 4.52
N GLN A 59 -10.12 -6.14 3.83
CA GLN A 59 -9.11 -7.17 3.58
C GLN A 59 -7.78 -6.77 4.25
N GLN A 60 -7.00 -7.78 4.62
CA GLN A 60 -5.80 -7.60 5.45
C GLN A 60 -4.51 -7.97 4.72
N ASN A 61 -4.60 -8.43 3.47
CA ASN A 61 -3.43 -8.86 2.72
C ASN A 61 -2.67 -7.67 2.15
N PHE A 62 -1.35 -7.81 2.07
CA PHE A 62 -0.51 -6.93 1.25
C PHE A 62 0.43 -7.77 0.38
N PHE A 63 0.86 -7.18 -0.72
CA PHE A 63 1.70 -7.80 -1.73
C PHE A 63 2.84 -6.87 -2.09
N VAL A 64 4.06 -7.41 -2.22
CA VAL A 64 5.25 -6.64 -2.57
C VAL A 64 5.76 -7.09 -3.94
N PHE A 65 5.99 -6.13 -4.83
CA PHE A 65 6.59 -6.33 -6.14
C PHE A 65 7.94 -5.62 -6.17
N ALA A 66 9.03 -6.38 -6.12
CA ALA A 66 10.38 -5.81 -6.01
C ALA A 66 10.82 -4.96 -7.23
N ASN A 67 10.30 -5.27 -8.43
CA ASN A 67 10.67 -4.62 -9.69
C ASN A 67 9.43 -3.99 -10.35
N ALA A 68 8.71 -3.14 -9.63
CA ALA A 68 7.41 -2.64 -10.06
C ALA A 68 7.48 -1.87 -11.39
N ALA A 69 8.58 -1.16 -11.64
CA ALA A 69 8.78 -0.38 -12.85
C ALA A 69 8.67 -1.21 -14.14
N THR A 70 9.09 -2.48 -14.11
CA THR A 70 9.10 -3.38 -15.28
C THR A 70 8.11 -4.53 -15.18
N ALA A 71 7.37 -4.64 -14.08
CA ALA A 71 6.37 -5.69 -13.89
C ALA A 71 5.21 -5.54 -14.89
N ASN A 72 4.79 -6.66 -15.50
CA ASN A 72 3.72 -6.69 -16.48
C ASN A 72 3.07 -8.09 -16.55
N GLY A 73 1.74 -8.14 -16.63
CA GLY A 73 0.94 -9.35 -16.68
C GLY A 73 0.86 -10.10 -15.35
N ASN A 74 0.77 -11.43 -15.46
CA ASN A 74 0.50 -12.35 -14.34
C ASN A 74 1.75 -12.67 -13.50
N VAL A 75 2.29 -11.64 -12.86
CA VAL A 75 3.52 -11.70 -12.04
C VAL A 75 3.17 -12.02 -10.59
N ALA A 76 3.91 -12.94 -9.98
CA ALA A 76 3.76 -13.23 -8.55
C ALA A 76 4.46 -12.18 -7.69
N PRO A 77 3.91 -11.83 -6.51
CA PRO A 77 4.60 -10.94 -5.58
C PRO A 77 5.88 -11.60 -5.05
N SER A 78 6.91 -10.79 -4.80
CA SER A 78 8.16 -11.26 -4.18
C SER A 78 8.02 -11.54 -2.68
N ALA A 79 7.03 -10.91 -2.04
CA ALA A 79 6.61 -11.18 -0.67
C ALA A 79 5.13 -10.85 -0.49
N SER A 80 4.48 -11.51 0.45
CA SER A 80 3.07 -11.28 0.76
C SER A 80 2.83 -11.59 2.23
N GLY A 81 1.95 -10.84 2.87
CA GLY A 81 1.62 -11.08 4.26
C GLY A 81 0.25 -10.55 4.62
N VAL A 82 0.00 -10.53 5.92
CA VAL A 82 -1.23 -10.02 6.52
C VAL A 82 -0.88 -8.90 7.48
N ILE A 83 -1.53 -7.75 7.32
CA ILE A 83 -1.54 -6.63 8.25
C ILE A 83 -2.95 -6.56 8.83
N PRO A 84 -3.14 -6.83 10.13
CA PRO A 84 -4.44 -6.69 10.77
C PRO A 84 -5.01 -5.27 10.60
N GLY A 85 -6.33 -5.15 10.73
CA GLY A 85 -7.00 -3.84 10.65
C GLY A 85 -7.54 -3.46 9.28
N THR A 86 -7.90 -2.19 9.12
CA THR A 86 -8.41 -1.59 7.88
C THR A 86 -7.46 -0.51 7.37
N ILE A 87 -6.68 -0.83 6.34
CA ILE A 87 -5.70 0.09 5.78
C ILE A 87 -6.40 1.19 4.98
N GLY A 88 -6.33 2.44 5.45
CA GLY A 88 -6.82 3.62 4.74
C GLY A 88 -5.82 4.13 3.71
N GLN A 89 -4.56 4.31 4.11
CA GLN A 89 -3.46 4.71 3.24
C GLN A 89 -2.16 4.01 3.65
N ALA A 90 -1.24 3.85 2.70
CA ALA A 90 0.08 3.30 2.90
C ALA A 90 1.17 4.27 2.43
N ALA A 91 2.32 4.27 3.10
CA ALA A 91 3.54 4.94 2.66
C ALA A 91 4.76 4.13 3.13
N VAL A 92 5.88 4.18 2.40
CA VAL A 92 7.10 3.47 2.77
C VAL A 92 8.21 4.48 3.03
N SER A 93 8.91 4.32 4.16
CA SER A 93 10.06 5.17 4.48
C SER A 93 11.31 4.76 3.68
N PRO A 94 12.33 5.63 3.58
CA PRO A 94 13.62 5.26 2.96
C PRO A 94 14.31 4.04 3.62
N ALA A 95 14.00 3.76 4.89
CA ALA A 95 14.49 2.58 5.60
C ALA A 95 13.74 1.28 5.22
N GLY A 96 12.71 1.37 4.37
CA GLY A 96 11.89 0.24 3.94
C GLY A 96 10.82 -0.18 4.95
N GLU A 97 10.43 0.73 5.85
CA GLU A 97 9.33 0.49 6.78
C GLU A 97 8.01 0.93 6.17
N LEU A 98 6.98 0.10 6.30
CA LEU A 98 5.64 0.42 5.84
C LEU A 98 4.87 1.12 6.96
N TYR A 99 4.35 2.30 6.66
CA TYR A 99 3.44 3.04 7.50
C TYR A 99 2.04 2.89 6.90
N VAL A 100 1.07 2.48 7.71
CA VAL A 100 -0.33 2.38 7.31
C VAL A 100 -1.22 3.17 8.25
N THR A 101 -2.34 3.63 7.73
CA THR A 101 -3.38 4.27 8.54
C THR A 101 -4.49 3.26 8.85
N ASP A 102 -4.82 3.09 10.13
CA ASP A 102 -5.89 2.22 10.62
C ASP A 102 -6.44 2.77 11.95
N GLY A 103 -7.13 3.90 11.89
CA GLY A 103 -7.57 4.65 13.07
C GLY A 103 -6.44 5.31 13.90
N GLY A 104 -5.19 4.97 13.62
CA GLY A 104 -3.97 5.67 13.97
C GLY A 104 -2.93 5.46 12.87
N VAL A 105 -1.63 5.48 13.21
CA VAL A 105 -0.57 5.06 12.30
C VAL A 105 0.15 3.83 12.86
N GLU A 106 0.14 2.75 12.11
CA GLU A 106 0.89 1.54 12.42
C GLU A 106 2.12 1.42 11.51
N VAL A 107 3.24 0.98 12.09
CA VAL A 107 4.52 0.88 11.39
C VAL A 107 4.98 -0.58 11.39
N PHE A 108 5.24 -1.11 10.21
CA PHE A 108 5.66 -2.49 9.98
C PHE A 108 7.05 -2.55 9.36
N SER A 109 7.88 -3.46 9.85
CA SER A 109 9.18 -3.80 9.28
C SER A 109 9.12 -5.15 8.57
N ASN A 110 10.21 -5.52 7.86
CA ASN A 110 10.37 -6.81 7.19
C ASN A 110 9.31 -7.13 6.11
N ILE A 111 8.65 -6.11 5.56
CA ILE A 111 7.62 -6.28 4.52
C ILE A 111 8.13 -7.03 3.27
N ALA A 112 9.42 -6.88 2.96
CA ALA A 112 10.05 -7.45 1.78
C ALA A 112 10.34 -8.95 1.87
N THR A 113 10.25 -9.52 3.07
CA THR A 113 10.48 -10.94 3.35
C THR A 113 9.30 -11.58 4.09
N ALA A 114 8.15 -10.90 4.12
CA ALA A 114 6.97 -11.37 4.82
C ALA A 114 6.40 -12.63 4.16
N THR A 115 5.97 -13.57 5.00
CA THR A 115 5.32 -14.83 4.60
C THR A 115 4.08 -15.14 5.44
N GLY A 116 3.54 -14.15 6.17
CA GLY A 116 2.47 -14.36 7.13
C GLY A 116 2.01 -13.06 7.79
N MET A 117 1.34 -13.19 8.94
CA MET A 117 0.85 -12.03 9.70
C MET A 117 2.01 -11.27 10.33
N LEU A 118 2.04 -9.96 10.10
CA LEU A 118 2.97 -9.04 10.75
C LEU A 118 2.30 -8.37 11.95
N SER A 119 3.07 -8.13 13.00
CA SER A 119 2.68 -7.26 14.10
C SER A 119 3.31 -5.88 13.94
N PRO A 120 2.62 -4.79 14.33
CA PRO A 120 3.21 -3.46 14.29
C PRO A 120 4.49 -3.41 15.13
N ARG A 121 5.57 -2.88 14.55
CA ARG A 121 6.78 -2.52 15.29
C ARG A 121 6.54 -1.30 16.17
N ARG A 122 5.63 -0.43 15.74
CA ARG A 122 5.27 0.81 16.43
C ARG A 122 3.85 1.22 16.05
N THR A 123 3.15 1.79 17.02
CA THR A 123 1.86 2.45 16.82
C THR A 123 1.97 3.89 17.28
N ILE A 124 1.48 4.82 16.46
CA ILE A 124 1.37 6.25 16.76
C ILE A 124 -0.12 6.55 16.82
N ALA A 125 -0.62 6.69 18.05
CA ALA A 125 -2.03 6.86 18.35
C ALA A 125 -2.22 7.56 19.70
N GLY A 126 -3.49 7.81 20.05
CA GLY A 126 -3.92 8.26 21.37
C GLY A 126 -4.05 9.78 21.50
N PRO A 127 -4.53 10.25 22.67
CA PRO A 127 -5.05 11.61 22.84
C PRO A 127 -4.00 12.70 22.66
N HIS A 128 -2.72 12.44 22.95
CA HIS A 128 -1.65 13.41 22.72
C HIS A 128 -1.33 13.64 21.25
N THR A 129 -1.64 12.66 20.40
CA THR A 129 -1.47 12.77 18.94
C THR A 129 -2.74 13.27 18.25
N GLY A 130 -3.89 13.20 18.93
CA GLY A 130 -5.21 13.39 18.33
C GLY A 130 -5.65 12.23 17.42
N LEU A 131 -4.87 11.14 17.35
CA LEU A 131 -5.14 9.94 16.55
C LEU A 131 -5.68 8.83 17.46
N ASP A 132 -6.83 9.07 18.07
CA ASP A 132 -7.41 8.13 19.04
C ASP A 132 -8.57 7.34 18.43
N MET A 133 -8.48 6.01 18.53
CA MET A 133 -9.50 5.04 18.14
C MET A 133 -10.73 5.05 19.05
N ASP A 134 -10.62 5.63 20.24
CA ASP A 134 -11.64 5.55 21.28
C ASP A 134 -12.47 6.84 21.50
N ILE A 135 -12.57 7.76 20.52
CA ILE A 135 -13.53 8.87 20.65
C ILE A 135 -14.96 8.35 20.43
N PRO A 136 -15.84 8.31 21.46
CA PRO A 136 -17.19 7.82 21.26
C PRO A 136 -17.95 8.72 20.30
N GLY A 137 -18.31 8.19 19.13
CA GLY A 137 -19.07 8.89 18.10
C GLY A 137 -18.26 9.64 17.05
N ALA A 138 -16.91 9.58 17.06
CA ALA A 138 -16.08 10.10 15.99
C ALA A 138 -15.10 9.04 15.49
N PRO A 139 -15.15 8.62 14.21
CA PRO A 139 -14.07 7.81 13.66
C PRO A 139 -12.79 8.66 13.60
N PRO A 140 -11.62 8.21 14.10
CA PRO A 140 -10.36 8.80 13.69
C PRO A 140 -10.17 8.54 12.20
N LEU A 141 -10.50 9.53 11.37
CA LEU A 141 -10.33 9.43 9.94
C LEU A 141 -8.96 9.96 9.57
N VAL A 142 -7.93 9.14 9.78
CA VAL A 142 -6.65 9.38 9.12
C VAL A 142 -6.82 9.05 7.64
N ILE A 143 -7.20 10.07 6.88
CA ILE A 143 -7.47 10.00 5.44
C ILE A 143 -6.23 10.22 4.57
N GLY A 144 -5.12 10.62 5.18
CA GLY A 144 -3.94 11.13 4.51
C GLY A 144 -2.65 10.73 5.23
N LEU A 145 -1.67 10.21 4.51
CA LEU A 145 -0.34 9.87 5.00
C LEU A 145 0.72 10.19 3.95
N ALA A 146 1.73 10.95 4.34
CA ALA A 146 2.93 11.15 3.53
C ALA A 146 4.15 11.09 4.44
N ILE A 147 5.21 10.46 3.96
CA ILE A 147 6.52 10.43 4.62
C ILE A 147 7.42 11.41 3.87
N ASP A 148 8.04 12.33 4.60
CA ASP A 148 9.11 13.17 4.06
C ASP A 148 10.35 12.30 3.89
N PRO A 149 10.80 11.97 2.65
CA PRO A 149 11.94 11.10 2.46
C PRO A 149 13.28 11.79 2.78
N THR A 150 13.26 13.09 3.10
CA THR A 150 14.46 13.87 3.42
C THR A 150 14.77 13.93 4.92
N ARG A 151 13.90 13.35 5.76
CA ARG A 151 14.01 13.34 7.23
C ARG A 151 13.68 11.96 7.80
#